data_AF-A0A829GCC1-F1
#
_entry.id   AF-A0A829GCC1-F1
#
_cell.length_a   1.000
_cell.length_b   1.000
_cell.length_c   1.000
_cell.angle_alpha   90.00
_cell.angle_beta   90.00
_cell.angle_gamma   90.00
#
_symmetry.space_group_name_H-M   'P 1'
#
loop_
_entity.id
_entity.type
_entity.pdbx_description
1 polymer ?
#
loop_
_entity_poly.entity_id
_entity_poly.type
_entity_poly.pdbx_seq_one_letter_code
_entity_poly.pdbx_strand_id
1 'polypeptide(L)'
;MNSGTEFSAAKRLTLFKRNGVPAKVLTRNYNPLLIDDLKRVGLEQADVLNMYNYFQEAVAVVPQDIDIRYTEVIDKFDYHIVGIDANESQILHHGKVVGKALVAPATVGLV
;
A
#
# COMPACT_ATOMS: atom_id res chain seq x y z
N MET A 1 -7.22 7.62 -4.59
CA MET A 1 -7.58 8.88 -5.27
C MET A 1 -8.91 8.69 -5.97
N ASN A 2 -10.02 9.08 -5.34
CA ASN A 2 -11.37 8.74 -5.77
C ASN A 2 -12.26 9.97 -6.03
N SER A 3 -11.71 11.19 -6.01
CA SER A 3 -12.46 12.43 -6.25
C SER A 3 -12.03 13.16 -7.53
N GLY A 4 -12.96 13.87 -8.18
CA GLY A 4 -12.67 14.67 -9.38
C GLY A 4 -11.59 15.73 -9.17
N THR A 5 -11.47 16.25 -7.95
CA THR A 5 -10.41 17.21 -7.56
C THR A 5 -9.03 16.56 -7.60
N GLU A 6 -8.89 15.34 -7.08
CA GLU A 6 -7.63 14.58 -7.10
C GLU A 6 -7.19 14.26 -8.53
N PHE A 7 -8.12 13.84 -9.40
CA PHE A 7 -7.83 13.64 -10.82
C PHE A 7 -7.39 14.93 -11.51
N SER A 8 -8.01 16.06 -11.19
CA SER A 8 -7.64 17.36 -11.74
C SER A 8 -6.25 17.80 -11.30
N ALA A 9 -5.89 17.55 -10.03
CA ALA A 9 -4.56 17.81 -9.51
C ALA A 9 -3.48 16.94 -10.19
N ALA A 10 -3.76 15.65 -10.38
CA ALA A 10 -2.86 14.75 -11.09
C ALA A 10 -2.60 15.20 -12.53
N LYS A 11 -3.66 15.52 -13.29
CA LYS A 11 -3.53 16.05 -14.67
C LYS A 11 -2.73 17.35 -14.72
N ARG A 12 -2.92 18.23 -13.74
CA ARG A 12 -2.16 19.49 -13.65
C ARG A 12 -0.67 19.22 -13.41
N LEU A 13 -0.35 18.26 -12.54
CA LEU A 13 1.04 17.87 -12.32
C LEU A 13 1.68 17.28 -13.58
N THR A 14 0.96 16.42 -14.33
CA THR A 14 1.41 15.91 -15.62
C THR A 14 1.69 17.04 -16.61
N LEU A 15 0.83 18.07 -16.66
CA LEU A 15 1.06 19.25 -17.50
C LEU A 15 2.34 20.00 -17.10
N PHE A 16 2.58 20.18 -15.80
CA PHE A 16 3.81 20.82 -15.32
C PHE A 16 5.06 20.02 -15.67
N LYS A 17 5.07 18.69 -15.45
CA LYS A 17 6.17 17.81 -15.88
C LYS A 17 6.48 17.96 -17.38
N ARG A 18 5.44 17.97 -18.23
CA ARG A 18 5.59 18.13 -19.69
C ARG A 18 6.20 19.47 -20.11
N ASN A 19 6.03 20.51 -19.30
CA ASN A 19 6.57 21.85 -19.56
C ASN A 19 7.86 22.13 -18.77
N GLY A 20 8.45 21.13 -18.11
CA GLY A 20 9.67 21.30 -17.31
C GLY A 20 9.48 22.18 -16.06
N VAL A 21 8.24 22.36 -15.60
CA VAL A 21 7.94 23.14 -14.40
C VAL A 21 8.05 22.21 -13.18
N PRO A 22 8.96 22.47 -12.22
CA PRO A 22 9.11 21.64 -11.05
C PRO A 22 7.88 21.77 -10.14
N ALA A 23 7.22 20.65 -9.86
CA ALA A 23 6.06 20.60 -8.97
C ALA A 23 5.94 19.21 -8.31
N LYS A 24 5.25 19.17 -7.17
CA LYS A 24 4.86 17.95 -6.45
C LYS A 24 3.45 18.14 -5.88
N VAL A 25 2.73 17.04 -5.66
CA VAL A 25 1.47 17.06 -4.91
C VAL A 25 1.74 16.73 -3.44
N LEU A 26 1.19 17.52 -2.53
CA LEU A 26 1.20 17.21 -1.10
C LEU A 26 -0.14 16.58 -0.70
N THR A 27 -0.10 15.39 -0.11
CA THR A 27 -1.28 14.72 0.45
C THR A 27 -1.21 14.70 1.97
N ARG A 28 -2.34 15.05 2.60
CA ARG A 28 -2.44 15.21 4.06
C ARG A 28 -3.08 14.02 4.76
N ASN A 29 -3.92 13.29 4.05
CA ASN A 29 -4.63 12.14 4.60
C ASN A 29 -3.74 10.91 4.52
N TYR A 30 -3.84 10.04 5.53
CA TYR A 30 -3.24 8.72 5.49
C TYR A 30 -3.86 7.92 4.35
N ASN A 31 -3.03 7.28 3.52
CA ASN A 31 -3.47 6.42 2.45
C ASN A 31 -2.52 5.23 2.30
N PRO A 32 -2.88 4.03 2.79
CA PRO A 32 -2.03 2.85 2.67
C PRO A 32 -1.90 2.35 1.22
N LEU A 33 -2.80 2.75 0.31
CA LEU A 33 -2.83 2.35 -1.09
C LEU A 33 -2.32 3.45 -2.03
N LEU A 34 -1.57 4.44 -1.50
CA LEU A 34 -1.13 5.60 -2.27
C LEU A 34 -0.33 5.19 -3.51
N ILE A 35 0.61 4.26 -3.39
CA ILE A 35 1.47 3.87 -4.51
C ILE A 35 0.65 3.31 -5.68
N ASP A 36 -0.36 2.49 -5.41
CA ASP A 36 -1.21 1.92 -6.46
C ASP A 36 -2.18 2.96 -7.04
N ASP A 37 -2.68 3.87 -6.20
CA ASP A 37 -3.44 5.03 -6.66
C ASP A 37 -2.64 5.90 -7.63
N LEU A 38 -1.34 6.12 -7.37
CA LEU A 38 -0.46 6.91 -8.24
C LEU A 38 -0.24 6.23 -9.59
N LYS A 39 0.03 4.92 -9.59
CA LYS A 39 0.15 4.13 -10.83
C LYS A 39 -1.11 4.28 -11.70
N ARG A 40 -2.29 4.22 -11.09
CA ARG A 40 -3.58 4.35 -11.79
C ARG A 40 -3.75 5.70 -12.50
N VAL A 41 -3.15 6.77 -11.98
CA VAL A 41 -3.20 8.11 -12.59
C VAL A 41 -1.92 8.47 -13.36
N GLY A 42 -1.00 7.52 -13.55
CA GLY A 42 0.24 7.71 -14.29
C GLY A 42 1.25 8.63 -13.59
N LEU A 43 1.26 8.64 -12.26
CA LEU A 43 2.22 9.39 -11.44
C LEU A 43 3.17 8.42 -10.73
N GLU A 44 4.36 8.92 -10.39
CA GLU A 44 5.41 8.19 -9.69
C GLU A 44 5.43 8.56 -8.20
N GLN A 45 6.04 7.73 -7.34
CA GLN A 45 6.21 8.07 -5.92
C GLN A 45 6.92 9.42 -5.72
N ALA A 46 7.87 9.76 -6.61
CA ALA A 46 8.58 11.02 -6.56
C ALA A 46 7.70 12.25 -6.87
N ASP A 47 6.53 12.06 -7.50
CA ASP A 47 5.61 13.15 -7.85
C ASP A 47 4.78 13.64 -6.65
N VAL A 48 4.71 12.84 -5.59
CA VAL A 48 3.81 13.08 -4.46
C VAL A 48 4.56 12.93 -3.13
N LEU A 49 4.38 13.91 -2.25
CA LEU A 49 4.77 13.81 -0.85
C LEU A 49 3.53 13.56 -0.01
N ASN A 50 3.50 12.45 0.74
CA ASN A 50 2.46 12.22 1.75
C ASN A 50 3.01 12.58 3.13
N MET A 51 2.22 13.31 3.91
CA MET A 51 2.65 13.78 5.23
C MET A 51 2.92 12.64 6.21
N TYR A 52 2.15 11.55 6.18
CA TYR A 52 2.40 10.39 7.04
C TYR A 52 3.71 9.69 6.65
N ASN A 53 3.94 9.46 5.35
CA ASN A 53 5.23 8.95 4.88
C ASN A 53 6.40 9.85 5.29
N TYR A 54 6.22 11.18 5.29
CA TYR A 54 7.25 12.11 5.75
C TYR A 54 7.56 11.93 7.24
N PHE A 55 6.53 11.94 8.10
CA PHE A 55 6.72 11.80 9.55
C PHE A 55 7.20 10.40 9.98
N GLN A 56 6.92 9.38 9.19
CA GLN A 56 7.42 8.01 9.39
C GLN A 56 8.79 7.78 8.73
N GLU A 57 9.40 8.81 8.13
CA GLU A 57 10.68 8.71 7.42
C GLU A 57 10.67 7.67 6.27
N ALA A 58 9.50 7.45 5.67
CA ALA A 58 9.18 6.40 4.69
C ALA A 58 8.80 6.97 3.31
N VAL A 59 9.50 8.01 2.83
CA VAL A 59 9.19 8.71 1.57
C VAL A 59 9.68 8.00 0.30
N ALA A 60 10.63 7.07 0.44
CA ALA A 60 11.27 6.35 -0.67
C ALA A 60 11.37 4.85 -0.37
N VAL A 61 10.25 4.25 0.03
CA VAL A 61 10.17 2.80 0.28
C VAL A 61 9.94 2.08 -1.03
N VAL A 62 10.77 1.06 -1.29
CA VAL A 62 10.61 0.15 -2.44
C VAL A 62 9.42 -0.79 -2.15
N PRO A 63 8.41 -0.86 -3.03
CA PRO A 63 7.31 -1.80 -2.87
C PRO A 63 7.82 -3.24 -2.87
N GLN A 64 7.29 -4.05 -1.95
CA GLN A 64 7.58 -5.47 -1.86
C GLN A 64 6.29 -6.24 -1.70
N ASP A 65 6.11 -7.26 -2.53
CA ASP A 65 5.02 -8.21 -2.39
C ASP A 65 5.33 -9.17 -1.23
N ILE A 66 4.36 -9.35 -0.33
CA ILE A 66 4.50 -10.22 0.85
C ILE A 66 3.51 -11.37 0.70
N ASP A 67 4.04 -12.58 0.64
CA ASP A 67 3.25 -13.80 0.70
C ASP A 67 2.87 -14.12 2.15
N ILE A 68 1.58 -14.35 2.41
CA ILE A 68 1.07 -14.62 3.76
C ILE A 68 1.67 -15.90 4.35
N ARG A 69 1.92 -16.93 3.53
CA ARG A 69 2.49 -18.20 3.98
C ARG A 69 3.98 -18.12 4.23
N TYR A 70 4.70 -17.33 3.43
CA TYR A 70 6.17 -17.26 3.53
C TYR A 70 6.67 -16.07 4.34
N THR A 71 5.81 -15.13 4.75
CA THR A 71 6.20 -13.96 5.55
C THR A 71 7.00 -14.31 6.80
N GLU A 72 8.07 -13.58 7.07
CA GLU A 72 8.89 -13.73 8.28
C GLU A 72 8.28 -13.02 9.50
N VAL A 73 7.20 -12.24 9.30
CA VAL A 73 6.53 -11.48 10.35
C VAL A 73 5.87 -12.40 11.39
N ILE A 74 5.49 -13.62 11.00
CA ILE A 74 4.85 -14.61 11.86
C ILE A 74 5.83 -15.73 12.12
N ASP A 75 6.12 -15.99 13.40
CA ASP A 75 6.91 -17.16 13.80
C ASP A 75 6.11 -18.44 13.56
N LYS A 76 6.55 -19.21 12.57
CA LYS A 76 5.86 -20.44 12.13
C LYS A 76 6.14 -21.64 13.05
N PHE A 77 7.07 -21.51 14.00
CA PHE A 77 7.33 -22.55 15.00
C PHE A 77 6.22 -22.56 16.06
N ASP A 78 5.89 -21.38 16.58
CA ASP A 78 4.85 -21.22 17.60
C ASP A 78 3.44 -21.06 17.00
N TYR A 79 3.33 -20.41 15.84
CA TYR A 79 2.04 -20.06 15.23
C TYR A 79 1.80 -20.81 13.92
N HIS A 80 0.55 -21.23 13.71
CA HIS A 80 0.09 -21.90 12.49
C HIS A 80 -0.83 -20.98 11.70
N ILE A 81 -0.55 -20.83 10.40
CA ILE A 81 -1.38 -20.04 9.48
C ILE A 81 -2.33 -21.00 8.75
N VAL A 82 -3.64 -20.80 8.91
CA VAL A 82 -4.68 -21.64 8.30
C VAL A 82 -5.50 -20.78 7.35
N GLY A 83 -5.50 -21.14 6.06
CA GLY A 83 -6.33 -20.47 5.06
C GLY A 83 -7.81 -20.79 5.27
N ILE A 84 -8.64 -19.75 5.36
CA ILE A 84 -10.10 -19.89 5.49
C ILE A 84 -10.76 -19.69 4.11
N ASP A 85 -10.37 -18.63 3.41
CA ASP A 85 -10.77 -18.36 2.03
C ASP A 85 -9.66 -17.56 1.30
N ALA A 86 -9.97 -17.03 0.11
CA ALA A 86 -9.02 -16.30 -0.72
C ALA A 86 -8.55 -14.95 -0.11
N ASN A 87 -9.27 -14.41 0.89
CA ASN A 87 -9.02 -13.09 1.48
C ASN A 87 -8.63 -13.16 2.96
N GLU A 88 -8.92 -14.27 3.65
CA GLU A 88 -8.66 -14.44 5.07
C GLU A 88 -7.87 -15.72 5.38
N SER A 89 -6.81 -15.56 6.18
CA SER A 89 -6.15 -16.64 6.91
C SER A 89 -6.20 -16.38 8.42
N GLN A 90 -6.34 -17.43 9.22
CA GLN A 90 -6.30 -17.36 10.67
C GLN A 90 -4.91 -17.73 11.18
N ILE A 91 -4.48 -17.06 12.24
CA ILE A 91 -3.23 -17.34 12.96
C ILE A 91 -3.62 -18.07 14.24
N LEU A 92 -3.16 -19.30 14.39
CA LEU A 92 -3.46 -20.18 15.51
C LEU A 92 -2.24 -20.36 16.40
N HIS A 93 -2.46 -20.36 17.71
CA HIS A 93 -1.47 -20.73 18.72
C HIS A 93 -2.07 -21.83 19.60
N HIS A 94 -1.46 -23.03 19.60
CA HIS A 94 -1.98 -24.22 20.27
C HIS A 94 -3.48 -24.49 19.98
N GLY A 95 -3.88 -24.37 18.71
CA GLY A 95 -5.26 -24.62 18.27
C GLY A 95 -6.27 -23.49 18.56
N LYS A 96 -5.85 -22.38 19.17
CA LYS A 96 -6.71 -21.20 19.42
C LYS A 96 -6.39 -20.11 18.42
N VAL A 97 -7.42 -19.48 17.85
CA VAL A 97 -7.25 -18.31 16.98
C VAL A 97 -6.78 -17.13 17.83
N VAL A 98 -5.61 -16.60 17.49
CA VAL A 98 -5.00 -15.43 18.14
C VAL A 98 -4.93 -14.21 17.23
N GLY A 99 -5.17 -14.39 15.93
CA GLY A 99 -5.16 -13.30 14.96
C GLY A 99 -5.70 -13.72 13.61
N LYS A 100 -5.78 -12.73 12.72
CA LYS A 100 -6.17 -12.90 11.31
C LYS A 100 -5.19 -12.17 10.42
N ALA A 101 -4.82 -12.80 9.31
CA ALA A 101 -4.11 -12.17 8.20
C ALA A 101 -5.14 -11.92 7.08
N LEU A 102 -5.31 -10.65 6.70
CA LEU A 102 -6.23 -10.24 5.66
C LEU A 102 -5.44 -9.81 4.43
N VAL A 103 -5.90 -10.22 3.25
CA VAL A 103 -5.39 -9.70 1.98
C VAL A 103 -5.85 -8.26 1.81
N ALA A 104 -4.92 -7.35 1.55
CA ALA A 104 -5.24 -5.94 1.42
C ALA A 104 -6.20 -5.70 0.24
N PRO A 105 -7.18 -4.79 0.35
CA PRO A 105 -8.09 -4.48 -0.75
C PRO A 105 -7.33 -4.08 -2.02
N ALA A 106 -7.81 -4.51 -3.18
CA ALA A 106 -7.18 -4.30 -4.49
C ALA A 106 -5.80 -4.96 -4.68
N THR A 107 -5.38 -5.86 -3.78
CA THR A 107 -4.24 -6.77 -3.98
C THR A 107 -4.74 -8.20 -4.18
N VAL A 108 -3.89 -9.07 -4.71
CA VAL A 108 -4.19 -10.50 -4.86
C VAL A 108 -3.44 -11.24 -3.76
N GLY A 109 -4.12 -12.15 -3.05
CA GLY A 109 -3.44 -13.05 -2.12
C GLY A 109 -2.43 -13.89 -2.89
N LEU A 110 -1.14 -13.72 -2.59
CA LEU A 110 -0.11 -14.64 -3.03
C LEU A 110 -0.17 -15.87 -2.12
N VAL A 111 -0.27 -17.04 -2.75
CA VAL A 111 -0.58 -18.34 -2.13
C VAL A 111 0.56 -19.31 -2.39
#